data_AF-A0A3M1JXP3-F1
#
_entry.id   AF-A0A3M1JXP3-F1
#
_cell.length_a   1.000
_cell.length_b   1.000
_cell.length_c   1.000
_cell.angle_alpha   90.00
_cell.angle_beta   90.00
_cell.angle_gamma   90.00
#
_symmetry.space_group_name_H-M   'P 1'
#
loop_
_entity.id
_entity.type
_entity.pdbx_description
1 polymer ?
#
loop_
_entity_poly.entity_id
_entity_poly.type
_entity_poly.pdbx_seq_one_letter_code
_entity_poly.pdbx_strand_id
1 'polypeptide(L)' 'HVVIEFPSMETALACYHSEQYQKAAAIRAEASTGTLTIVEGVEGVD' A
#
# COMPACT_ATOMS: atom_id res chain seq x y z
N HIS A 1 13.39 -1.67 -0.45
CA HIS A 1 12.34 -0.68 -0.18
C HIS A 1 11.45 -0.60 -1.41
N VAL A 2 10.12 -0.46 -1.24
CA VAL A 2 9.14 -0.50 -2.33
C VAL A 2 8.24 0.72 -2.20
N VAL A 3 8.04 1.44 -3.30
CA VAL A 3 7.10 2.56 -3.41
C VAL A 3 6.12 2.23 -4.53
N ILE A 4 4.83 2.41 -4.25
CA ILE A 4 3.74 2.15 -5.21
C ILE A 4 2.91 3.43 -5.26
N GLU A 5 2.81 4.01 -6.45
CA GLU A 5 1.96 5.18 -6.70
C GLU A 5 0.59 4.72 -7.19
N PHE A 6 -0.46 5.33 -6.65
CA PHE A 6 -1.85 5.11 -7.06
C PHE A 6 -2.44 6.41 -7.58
N PRO A 7 -3.44 6.36 -8.49
CA PRO A 7 -4.09 7.57 -9.01
C PRO A 7 -4.82 8.41 -7.95
N SER A 8 -5.21 7.80 -6.82
CA SER A 8 -5.84 8.49 -5.69
C SER A 8 -5.68 7.69 -4.38
N MET A 9 -5.82 8.37 -3.24
CA MET A 9 -5.88 7.74 -1.92
C MET A 9 -7.00 6.71 -1.82
N GLU A 10 -8.18 7.00 -2.39
CA GLU A 10 -9.30 6.06 -2.44
C GLU A 10 -8.90 4.75 -3.16
N THR A 11 -8.19 4.85 -4.28
CA THR A 11 -7.74 3.67 -5.04
C THR A 11 -6.71 2.86 -4.24
N ALA A 12 -5.78 3.55 -3.54
CA ALA A 12 -4.79 2.88 -2.68
C ALA A 12 -5.47 2.12 -1.53
N LEU A 13 -6.44 2.74 -0.85
CA LEU A 13 -7.19 2.13 0.24
C LEU A 13 -8.07 0.98 -0.26
N ALA A 14 -8.72 1.12 -1.42
CA ALA A 14 -9.50 0.05 -2.03
C ALA A 14 -8.63 -1.17 -2.36
N CYS A 15 -7.42 -0.93 -2.90
CA CYS A 15 -6.44 -2.00 -3.12
C CYS A 15 -6.05 -2.68 -1.80
N TYR A 16 -5.65 -1.88 -0.80
CA TYR A 16 -5.21 -2.39 0.49
C TYR A 16 -6.31 -3.19 1.21
N HIS A 17 -7.56 -2.73 1.20
CA HIS A 17 -8.69 -3.41 1.84
C HIS A 17 -9.29 -4.57 1.02
N SER A 18 -8.88 -4.76 -0.24
CA SER A 18 -9.40 -5.84 -1.07
C SER A 18 -9.11 -7.22 -0.47
N GLU A 19 -10.04 -8.16 -0.63
CA GLU A 19 -9.84 -9.54 -0.14
C GLU A 19 -8.60 -10.18 -0.76
N GLN A 20 -8.32 -9.88 -2.03
CA GLN A 20 -7.18 -10.42 -2.76
C GLN A 20 -5.88 -9.92 -2.15
N TYR A 21 -5.78 -8.61 -1.86
CA TYR A 21 -4.58 -8.06 -1.23
C TYR A 21 -4.40 -8.56 0.20
N GLN A 22 -5.48 -8.65 1.00
CA GLN A 22 -5.39 -9.15 2.38
C GLN A 22 -4.91 -10.61 2.45
N LYS A 23 -5.36 -11.47 1.52
CA LYS A 23 -4.82 -12.84 1.38
C LYS A 23 -3.32 -12.84 1.07
N ALA A 24 -2.86 -11.97 0.17
CA ALA A 24 -1.43 -11.84 -0.14
C ALA A 24 -0.62 -11.24 1.01
N ALA A 25 -1.18 -10.28 1.74
CA ALA A 25 -0.55 -9.65 2.90
C ALA A 25 -0.32 -10.64 4.05
N ALA A 26 -1.23 -11.59 4.27
CA ALA A 26 -1.05 -12.66 5.25
C ALA A 26 0.16 -13.55 4.92
N ILE A 27 0.30 -13.98 3.66
CA ILE A 27 1.46 -14.74 3.19
C ILE A 27 2.76 -13.94 3.40
N ARG A 28 2.74 -12.65 3.07
CA ARG A 28 3.89 -11.75 3.29
C ARG A 28 4.27 -11.64 4.76
N ALA A 29 3.31 -11.58 5.67
CA ALA A 29 3.55 -11.46 7.11
C ALA A 29 4.18 -12.72 7.71
N GLU A 30 3.86 -13.91 7.19
CA GLU A 30 4.50 -15.18 7.60
C GLU A 30 5.96 -15.28 7.11
N ALA A 31 6.24 -14.77 5.90
CA ALA A 31 7.55 -14.90 5.27
C ALA A 31 8.51 -13.74 5.57
N SER A 32 8.03 -12.61 6.09
CA SER A 32 8.84 -11.40 6.24
C SER A 32 8.29 -10.42 7.28
N THR A 33 9.19 -9.59 7.82
CA THR A 33 8.84 -8.43 8.64
C THR A 33 8.98 -7.15 7.83
N GLY A 34 8.03 -6.23 7.95
CA GLY A 34 8.15 -4.91 7.33
C GLY A 34 7.00 -3.98 7.68
N THR A 35 7.24 -2.69 7.54
CA THR A 35 6.24 -1.63 7.73
C THR A 35 5.62 -1.25 6.39
N LEU A 36 4.29 -1.12 6.37
CA LEU A 36 3.54 -0.56 5.26
C LEU A 36 2.90 0.74 5.72
N THR A 37 3.00 1.79 4.91
CA THR A 37 2.37 3.07 5.16
C THR A 37 1.77 3.57 3.86
N ILE A 38 0.55 4.09 3.93
CA ILE A 38 -0.14 4.76 2.82
C ILE A 38 -0.16 6.24 3.18
N VAL A 39 0.39 7.06 2.32
CA VAL A 39 0.53 8.51 2.53
C VAL A 39 -0.12 9.26 1.37
N GLU A 40 -0.74 10.40 1.68
CA GLU A 40 -1.24 11.31 0.64
C GLU A 40 -0.05 11.96 -0.06
N GLY A 41 -0.12 12.00 -1.40
CA GLY A 41 0.88 12.71 -2.18
C GLY A 41 0.76 14.22 -1.93
N VAL A 42 1.90 14.91 -1.90
CA VAL A 42 1.92 16.36 -1.96
C VAL A 42 2.46 16.75 -3.33
N GLU A 43 1.87 17.77 -3.95
CA GLU A 43 2.50 18.40 -5.11
C GLU A 43 3.88 18.91 -4.68
N GLY A 44 4.90 18.63 -5.50
CA GLY A 44 6.24 19.08 -5.22
C GLY A 44 6.25 20.61 -5.08
N VAL A 45 6.83 21.09 -3.99
CA VAL A 45 7.27 22.49 -3.92
C VAL A 45 8.53 22.58 -4.77
N ASP A 46 8.43 23.27 -5.90
CA ASP A 46 9.58 23.67 -6.71
C ASP A 46 10.56 24.56 -5.91
#